data_AF-A0A9D8WI87-F1
#
_entry.id   AF-A0A9D8WI87-F1
#
_cell.length_a   1.000
_cell.length_b   1.000
_cell.length_c   1.000
_cell.angle_alpha   90.00
_cell.angle_beta   90.00
_cell.angle_gamma   90.00
#
_symmetry.space_group_name_H-M   'P 1'
#
loop_
_entity.id
_entity.type
_entity.pdbx_description
1 polymer ?
#
loop_
_entity_poly.entity_id
_entity_poly.type
_entity_poly.pdbx_seq_one_letter_code
_entity_poly.pdbx_strand_id
1 'polypeptide(L)'
;MSLVETIAVQPTIASALQAASQRTGTDFDYLLKTAMRESSLDCDAKSRTSSACGLFQFTEQSWLGTMKKHGAELGLGTEAAAISQNGRGRYVVENAAQRAEILALRNDPHVSALMAGAYTQDSADALENRLGREADEGELYIAHFLGAGGASKLISAAEETPNARADLIFPAAAAANRSIFYGKNGEARTADEVYRNLVAKHEGTDATRIAELAQNTRLSSNRHENVTKRPGVLTDLAGGDNRRSYATRGASLPSTGPSTATETTSYGRSPLKLTPGVVEILASLDPIPEGSESLRTERNDVREAAEERREAHRERAGLLPHSGFSYS
;
A
#
# COMPACT_ATOMS: atom_id res chain seq x y z
N MET A 1 -30.42 -14.74 -37.93
CA MET A 1 -29.63 -14.97 -36.70
C MET A 1 -28.53 -13.92 -36.66
N SER A 2 -28.61 -12.97 -35.73
CA SER A 2 -27.63 -11.88 -35.60
C SER A 2 -26.52 -12.36 -34.67
N LEU A 3 -25.30 -12.44 -35.20
CA LEU A 3 -24.08 -12.66 -34.44
C LEU A 3 -23.78 -11.37 -33.66
N VAL A 4 -24.17 -11.35 -32.39
CA VAL A 4 -23.54 -10.42 -31.44
C VAL A 4 -22.17 -10.98 -31.17
N GLU A 5 -21.18 -10.48 -31.92
CA GLU A 5 -19.77 -10.69 -31.63
C GLU A 5 -19.49 -9.99 -30.30
N THR A 6 -19.54 -10.74 -29.21
CA THR A 6 -19.10 -10.28 -27.90
C THR A 6 -17.65 -9.82 -28.06
N ILE A 7 -17.42 -8.51 -28.07
CA ILE A 7 -16.08 -7.93 -28.08
C ILE A 7 -15.40 -8.42 -26.80
N ALA A 8 -14.62 -9.50 -26.91
CA ALA A 8 -13.77 -9.95 -25.83
C ALA A 8 -12.71 -8.88 -25.63
N VAL A 9 -12.87 -8.06 -24.58
CA VAL A 9 -11.86 -7.09 -24.18
C VAL A 9 -10.59 -7.87 -23.89
N GLN A 10 -9.56 -7.64 -24.69
CA GLN A 10 -8.26 -8.29 -24.50
C GLN A 10 -7.69 -7.88 -23.14
N PRO A 11 -7.08 -8.81 -22.38
CA PRO A 11 -6.53 -8.48 -21.07
C PRO A 11 -5.37 -7.49 -21.21
N THR A 12 -5.42 -6.43 -20.40
CA THR A 12 -4.42 -5.37 -20.28
C THR A 12 -4.01 -5.21 -18.82
N ILE A 13 -2.88 -4.54 -18.56
CA ILE A 13 -2.48 -4.19 -17.18
C ILE A 13 -3.60 -3.39 -16.50
N ALA A 14 -4.21 -2.43 -17.21
CA ALA A 14 -5.33 -1.66 -16.68
C ALA A 14 -6.51 -2.56 -16.25
N SER A 15 -6.88 -3.56 -17.05
CA SER A 15 -7.95 -4.50 -16.67
C SER A 15 -7.60 -5.36 -15.44
N ALA A 16 -6.33 -5.74 -15.28
CA ALA A 16 -5.86 -6.49 -14.12
C ALA A 16 -5.92 -5.64 -12.83
N LEU A 17 -5.48 -4.38 -12.91
CA LEU A 17 -5.55 -3.42 -11.80
C LEU A 17 -6.99 -3.09 -11.43
N GLN A 18 -7.87 -2.94 -12.43
CA GLN A 18 -9.29 -2.67 -12.19
C GLN A 18 -9.99 -3.85 -11.50
N ALA A 19 -9.72 -5.09 -11.95
CA ALA A 19 -10.25 -6.28 -11.29
C ALA A 19 -9.74 -6.40 -9.84
N ALA A 20 -8.47 -6.10 -9.60
CA ALA A 20 -7.90 -6.10 -8.26
C ALA A 20 -8.52 -5.03 -7.35
N SER A 21 -8.74 -3.83 -7.89
CA SER A 21 -9.40 -2.75 -7.17
C SER A 21 -10.81 -3.16 -6.71
N GLN A 22 -11.61 -3.70 -7.62
CA GLN A 22 -12.96 -4.18 -7.32
C GLN A 22 -12.98 -5.30 -6.28
N ARG A 23 -11.99 -6.20 -6.32
CA ARG A 23 -11.98 -7.40 -5.45
C ARG A 23 -11.36 -7.17 -4.08
N THR A 24 -10.51 -6.15 -3.95
CA THR A 24 -9.78 -5.88 -2.70
C THR A 24 -10.26 -4.63 -1.98
N GLY A 25 -10.94 -3.70 -2.67
CA GLY A 25 -11.33 -2.40 -2.12
C GLY A 25 -10.24 -1.34 -2.16
N THR A 26 -9.04 -1.67 -2.66
CA THR A 26 -7.95 -0.70 -2.89
C THR A 26 -8.22 0.11 -4.15
N ASP A 27 -8.01 1.42 -4.10
CA ASP A 27 -8.26 2.31 -5.23
C ASP A 27 -7.44 1.97 -6.49
N PHE A 28 -8.06 2.12 -7.66
CA PHE A 28 -7.43 1.82 -8.95
C PHE A 28 -6.26 2.76 -9.25
N ASP A 29 -6.41 4.06 -9.01
CA ASP A 29 -5.36 5.04 -9.28
C ASP A 29 -4.17 4.81 -8.35
N TYR A 30 -4.42 4.47 -7.09
CA TYR A 30 -3.35 4.06 -6.18
C TYR A 30 -2.56 2.85 -6.71
N LEU A 31 -3.25 1.77 -7.11
CA LEU A 31 -2.61 0.57 -7.66
C LEU A 31 -1.82 0.90 -8.94
N LEU A 32 -2.37 1.76 -9.80
CA LEU A 32 -1.77 2.19 -11.06
C LEU A 32 -0.50 3.03 -10.83
N LYS A 33 -0.56 4.05 -9.95
CA LYS A 33 0.59 4.88 -9.57
C LYS A 33 1.68 4.02 -8.94
N THR A 34 1.30 3.08 -8.07
CA THR A 34 2.25 2.16 -7.42
C THR A 34 2.94 1.28 -8.45
N ALA A 35 2.20 0.62 -9.35
CA ALA A 35 2.77 -0.21 -10.41
C ALA A 35 3.71 0.58 -11.34
N MET A 36 3.36 1.82 -11.70
CA MET A 36 4.22 2.70 -12.48
C MET A 36 5.52 3.04 -11.72
N ARG A 37 5.41 3.33 -10.43
CA ARG A 37 6.55 3.71 -9.59
C ARG A 37 7.51 2.54 -9.31
N GLU A 38 6.96 1.34 -9.11
CA GLU A 38 7.73 0.15 -8.75
C GLU A 38 8.38 -0.53 -9.96
N SER A 39 7.69 -0.60 -11.11
CA SER A 39 8.21 -1.32 -12.28
C SER A 39 8.05 -0.59 -13.61
N SER A 40 7.51 0.62 -13.63
CA SER A 40 7.11 1.29 -14.89
C SER A 40 6.15 0.42 -15.73
N LEU A 41 5.23 -0.28 -15.05
CA LEU A 41 4.28 -1.23 -15.63
C LEU A 41 4.92 -2.48 -16.26
N ASP A 42 6.18 -2.78 -15.95
CA ASP A 42 6.84 -4.02 -16.38
C ASP A 42 6.48 -5.19 -15.44
N CYS A 43 5.80 -6.20 -15.99
CA CYS A 43 5.41 -7.41 -15.26
C CYS A 43 6.57 -8.37 -15.03
N ASP A 44 7.68 -8.21 -15.77
CA ASP A 44 8.87 -9.04 -15.67
C ASP A 44 10.03 -8.33 -14.96
N ALA A 45 9.79 -7.12 -14.42
CA ALA A 45 10.79 -6.33 -13.71
C ALA A 45 11.43 -7.11 -12.57
N LYS A 46 12.76 -7.11 -12.51
CA LYS A 46 13.55 -7.79 -11.49
C LYS A 46 14.56 -6.85 -10.87
N SER A 47 14.57 -6.81 -9.55
CA SER A 47 15.61 -6.14 -8.79
C SER A 47 16.97 -6.82 -8.98
N ARG A 48 18.02 -6.02 -9.08
CA ARG A 48 19.42 -6.52 -9.09
C ARG A 48 20.00 -6.74 -7.69
N THR A 49 19.31 -6.26 -6.66
CA THR A 49 19.85 -6.14 -5.29
C THR A 49 18.95 -6.79 -4.24
N SER A 50 17.86 -7.43 -4.66
CA SER A 50 16.91 -8.10 -3.76
C SER A 50 16.13 -9.18 -4.51
N SER A 51 15.23 -9.87 -3.81
CA SER A 51 14.28 -10.81 -4.42
C SER A 51 13.07 -10.14 -5.07
N ALA A 52 12.95 -8.80 -5.06
CA ALA A 52 11.81 -8.07 -5.61
C ALA A 52 11.60 -8.35 -7.11
N CYS A 53 10.35 -8.68 -7.47
CA CYS A 53 9.98 -9.09 -8.82
C CYS A 53 8.54 -8.67 -9.16
N GLY A 54 8.30 -8.44 -10.45
CA GLY A 54 6.96 -8.21 -10.99
C GLY A 54 6.48 -6.77 -10.91
N LEU A 55 5.21 -6.60 -11.27
CA LEU A 55 4.54 -5.30 -11.42
C LEU A 55 4.62 -4.41 -10.17
N PHE A 56 4.58 -5.03 -8.99
CA PHE A 56 4.63 -4.35 -7.69
C PHE A 56 5.92 -4.62 -6.90
N GLN A 57 6.96 -5.17 -7.54
CA GLN A 57 8.25 -5.45 -6.92
C GLN A 57 8.18 -6.20 -5.57
N PHE A 58 7.24 -7.15 -5.44
CA PHE A 58 7.12 -7.97 -4.24
C PHE A 58 8.40 -8.75 -3.99
N THR A 59 8.97 -8.66 -2.78
CA THR A 59 9.97 -9.63 -2.33
C THR A 59 9.33 -10.96 -1.99
N GLU A 60 10.17 -11.97 -1.89
CA GLU A 60 9.71 -13.32 -1.55
C GLU A 60 8.94 -13.37 -0.23
N GLN A 61 9.41 -12.72 0.83
CA GLN A 61 8.75 -12.82 2.14
C GLN A 61 7.41 -12.10 2.17
N SER A 62 7.32 -10.88 1.64
CA SER A 62 6.04 -10.18 1.54
C SER A 62 5.07 -10.92 0.61
N TRP A 63 5.56 -11.51 -0.47
CA TRP A 63 4.73 -12.33 -1.36
C TRP A 63 4.14 -13.54 -0.64
N LEU A 64 4.99 -14.34 0.00
CA LEU A 64 4.55 -15.55 0.69
C LEU A 64 3.66 -15.22 1.88
N GLY A 65 3.95 -14.16 2.63
CA GLY A 65 3.12 -13.71 3.76
C GLY A 65 1.74 -13.26 3.31
N THR A 66 1.67 -12.41 2.29
CA THR A 66 0.39 -11.95 1.74
C THR A 66 -0.40 -13.13 1.16
N MET A 67 0.27 -14.04 0.43
CA MET A 67 -0.35 -15.24 -0.15
C MET A 67 -0.87 -16.18 0.94
N LYS A 68 -0.12 -16.37 2.01
CA LYS A 68 -0.55 -17.19 3.14
C LYS A 68 -1.82 -16.64 3.78
N LYS A 69 -1.89 -15.31 3.95
CA LYS A 69 -3.01 -14.65 4.63
C LYS A 69 -4.25 -14.53 3.76
N HIS A 70 -4.10 -14.11 2.51
CA HIS A 70 -5.22 -13.71 1.63
C HIS A 70 -5.44 -14.64 0.44
N GLY A 71 -4.49 -15.52 0.14
CA GLY A 71 -4.53 -16.32 -1.09
C GLY A 71 -5.80 -17.14 -1.22
N ALA A 72 -6.30 -17.75 -0.15
CA ALA A 72 -7.55 -18.53 -0.18
C ALA A 72 -8.76 -17.69 -0.65
N GLU A 73 -8.94 -16.50 -0.10
CA GLU A 73 -10.03 -15.58 -0.45
C GLU A 73 -9.90 -15.02 -1.88
N LEU A 74 -8.67 -14.97 -2.39
CA LEU A 74 -8.36 -14.50 -3.74
C LEU A 74 -8.35 -15.62 -4.79
N GLY A 75 -8.76 -16.85 -4.43
CA GLY A 75 -8.82 -18.00 -5.35
C GLY A 75 -7.48 -18.73 -5.53
N LEU A 76 -6.52 -18.50 -4.64
CA LEU A 76 -5.16 -19.08 -4.60
C LEU A 76 -4.98 -19.96 -3.35
N GLY A 77 -6.04 -20.66 -2.93
CA GLY A 77 -6.06 -21.46 -1.70
C GLY A 77 -5.02 -22.58 -1.69
N THR A 78 -4.77 -23.20 -2.85
CA THR A 78 -3.75 -24.25 -2.99
C THR A 78 -2.34 -23.70 -2.72
N GLU A 79 -2.03 -22.53 -3.28
CA GLU A 79 -0.76 -21.83 -3.07
C GLU A 79 -0.61 -21.38 -1.61
N ALA A 80 -1.67 -20.82 -1.03
CA ALA A 80 -1.70 -20.39 0.37
C ALA A 80 -1.49 -21.55 1.35
N ALA A 81 -2.09 -22.71 1.07
CA ALA A 81 -1.97 -23.91 1.89
C ALA A 81 -0.56 -24.50 1.89
N ALA A 82 0.19 -24.33 0.80
CA ALA A 82 1.58 -24.79 0.66
C ALA A 82 2.59 -23.96 1.47
N ILE A 83 2.17 -22.80 2.00
CA ILE A 83 3.04 -21.89 2.74
C ILE A 83 2.90 -22.16 4.24
N SER A 84 4.02 -22.32 4.92
CA SER A 84 4.11 -22.43 6.38
C SER A 84 5.06 -21.37 6.95
N GLN A 85 5.00 -21.16 8.27
CA GLN A 85 6.00 -20.37 8.98
C GLN A 85 6.94 -21.32 9.73
N ASN A 86 8.24 -21.09 9.62
CA ASN A 86 9.20 -21.82 10.44
C ASN A 86 9.23 -21.27 11.88
N GLY A 87 10.01 -21.91 12.78
CA GLY A 87 10.12 -21.49 14.18
C GLY A 87 10.72 -20.09 14.42
N ARG A 88 11.14 -19.37 13.37
CA ARG A 88 11.59 -17.96 13.43
C ARG A 88 10.57 -16.99 12.79
N GLY A 89 9.36 -17.47 12.46
CA GLY A 89 8.32 -16.68 11.83
C GLY A 89 8.51 -16.43 10.33
N ARG A 90 9.52 -17.04 9.68
CA ARG A 90 9.77 -16.85 8.24
C ARG A 90 8.81 -17.71 7.42
N TYR A 91 8.19 -17.12 6.40
CA TYR A 91 7.36 -17.86 5.45
C TYR A 91 8.22 -18.73 4.53
N VAL A 92 7.85 -20.00 4.43
CA VAL A 92 8.56 -21.02 3.66
C VAL A 92 7.57 -21.90 2.89
N VAL A 93 8.05 -22.50 1.80
CA VAL A 93 7.35 -23.54 1.05
C VAL A 93 8.34 -24.70 0.95
N GLU A 94 7.98 -25.85 1.51
CA GLU A 94 8.91 -26.99 1.68
C GLU A 94 9.35 -27.59 0.34
N ASN A 95 8.41 -27.73 -0.59
CA ASN A 95 8.69 -28.24 -1.92
C ASN A 95 9.30 -27.14 -2.81
N ALA A 96 10.53 -27.36 -3.29
CA ALA A 96 11.26 -26.37 -4.09
C ALA A 96 10.60 -26.05 -5.45
N ALA A 97 9.99 -27.04 -6.12
CA ALA A 97 9.31 -26.84 -7.39
C ALA A 97 8.02 -26.02 -7.20
N GLN A 98 7.22 -26.39 -6.20
CA GLN A 98 6.01 -25.64 -5.83
C GLN A 98 6.35 -24.20 -5.38
N ARG A 99 7.45 -24.03 -4.64
CA ARG A 99 7.95 -22.70 -4.27
C ARG A 99 8.27 -21.86 -5.50
N ALA A 100 8.91 -22.45 -6.51
CA ALA A 100 9.24 -21.74 -7.74
C ALA A 100 7.97 -21.30 -8.50
N GLU A 101 6.96 -22.17 -8.56
CA GLU A 101 5.64 -21.87 -9.16
C GLU A 101 4.94 -20.72 -8.42
N ILE A 102 4.85 -20.80 -7.08
CA ILE A 102 4.23 -19.75 -6.25
C ILE A 102 4.95 -18.41 -6.44
N LEU A 103 6.29 -18.41 -6.51
CA LEU A 103 7.06 -17.17 -6.69
C LEU A 103 6.98 -16.60 -8.11
N ALA A 104 6.73 -17.44 -9.12
CA ALA A 104 6.55 -17.01 -10.51
C ALA A 104 5.24 -16.23 -10.72
N LEU A 105 4.23 -16.46 -9.87
CA LEU A 105 2.97 -15.72 -9.90
C LEU A 105 3.14 -14.20 -9.65
N ARG A 106 4.28 -13.74 -9.12
CA ARG A 106 4.60 -12.29 -9.05
C ARG A 106 4.63 -11.61 -10.41
N ASN A 107 4.94 -12.38 -11.46
CA ASN A 107 5.00 -11.91 -12.84
C ASN A 107 3.64 -11.99 -13.54
N ASP A 108 2.64 -12.64 -12.93
CA ASP A 108 1.27 -12.61 -13.43
C ASP A 108 0.62 -11.29 -12.99
N PRO A 109 0.20 -10.42 -13.92
CA PRO A 109 -0.33 -9.09 -13.59
C PRO A 109 -1.63 -9.14 -12.78
N HIS A 110 -2.49 -10.15 -13.00
CA HIS A 110 -3.73 -10.28 -12.24
C HIS A 110 -3.47 -10.71 -10.81
N VAL A 111 -2.66 -11.75 -10.63
CA VAL A 111 -2.31 -12.23 -9.29
C VAL A 111 -1.50 -11.17 -8.55
N SER A 112 -0.50 -10.57 -9.20
CA SER A 112 0.31 -9.50 -8.62
C SER A 112 -0.53 -8.29 -8.17
N ALA A 113 -1.52 -7.88 -8.97
CA ALA A 113 -2.44 -6.80 -8.62
C ALA A 113 -3.37 -7.17 -7.45
N LEU A 114 -3.94 -8.38 -7.43
CA LEU A 114 -4.76 -8.85 -6.30
C LEU A 114 -3.96 -8.87 -5.00
N MET A 115 -2.74 -9.41 -5.05
CA MET A 115 -1.86 -9.45 -3.89
C MET A 115 -1.46 -8.03 -3.44
N ALA A 116 -1.20 -7.11 -4.37
CA ALA A 116 -0.90 -5.71 -4.05
C ALA A 116 -2.08 -5.01 -3.39
N GLY A 117 -3.30 -5.25 -3.88
CA GLY A 117 -4.53 -4.77 -3.27
C GLY A 117 -4.66 -5.24 -1.82
N ALA A 118 -4.56 -6.55 -1.58
CA ALA A 118 -4.66 -7.12 -0.23
C ALA A 118 -3.54 -6.65 0.72
N TYR A 119 -2.31 -6.56 0.24
CA TYR A 119 -1.18 -6.02 1.01
C TYR A 119 -1.40 -4.54 1.41
N THR A 120 -2.02 -3.76 0.53
CA THR A 120 -2.34 -2.36 0.80
C THR A 120 -3.42 -2.24 1.87
N GLN A 121 -4.45 -3.09 1.83
CA GLN A 121 -5.49 -3.16 2.87
C GLN A 121 -4.89 -3.46 4.25
N ASP A 122 -4.01 -4.46 4.33
CA ASP A 122 -3.29 -4.79 5.56
C ASP A 122 -2.44 -3.62 6.09
N SER A 123 -1.82 -2.88 5.17
CA SER A 123 -1.00 -1.72 5.50
C SER A 123 -1.87 -0.56 6.01
N ALA A 124 -3.02 -0.33 5.39
CA ALA A 124 -4.00 0.66 5.83
C ALA A 124 -4.48 0.34 7.24
N ASP A 125 -5.01 -0.87 7.46
CA ASP A 125 -5.50 -1.29 8.77
C ASP A 125 -4.43 -1.14 9.86
N ALA A 126 -3.20 -1.60 9.58
CA ALA A 126 -2.10 -1.52 10.54
C ALA A 126 -1.70 -0.06 10.84
N LEU A 127 -1.77 0.82 9.84
CA LEU A 127 -1.37 2.21 9.99
C LEU A 127 -2.48 3.02 10.70
N GLU A 128 -3.73 2.86 10.31
CA GLU A 128 -4.87 3.53 10.92
C GLU A 128 -5.04 3.19 12.40
N ASN A 129 -4.82 1.92 12.75
CA ASN A 129 -4.83 1.49 14.15
C ASN A 129 -3.77 2.20 15.00
N ARG A 130 -2.65 2.65 14.39
CA ARG A 130 -1.57 3.36 15.09
C ARG A 130 -1.78 4.88 15.07
N LEU A 131 -2.31 5.42 13.98
CA LEU A 131 -2.53 6.86 13.81
C LEU A 131 -3.83 7.35 14.44
N GLY A 132 -4.82 6.48 14.60
CA GLY A 132 -6.17 6.88 15.04
C GLY A 132 -6.96 7.69 14.00
N ARG A 133 -6.47 7.73 12.75
CA ARG A 133 -7.10 8.37 11.59
C ARG A 133 -6.83 7.53 10.35
N GLU A 134 -7.60 7.77 9.29
CA GLU A 134 -7.34 7.19 7.96
C GLU A 134 -5.96 7.61 7.44
N ALA A 135 -5.30 6.69 6.75
CA ALA A 135 -4.03 6.94 6.06
C ALA A 135 -4.29 7.44 4.63
N ASP A 136 -3.54 8.45 4.19
CA ASP A 136 -3.61 8.90 2.80
C ASP A 136 -2.80 8.01 1.83
N GLU A 137 -2.96 8.21 0.52
CA GLU A 137 -2.24 7.43 -0.50
C GLU A 137 -0.71 7.51 -0.35
N GLY A 138 -0.20 8.68 0.03
CA GLY A 138 1.24 8.90 0.25
C GLY A 138 1.73 8.12 1.46
N GLU A 139 0.97 8.08 2.54
CA GLU A 139 1.24 7.33 3.76
C GLU A 139 1.15 5.81 3.55
N LEU A 140 0.17 5.34 2.77
CA LEU A 140 0.10 3.95 2.31
C LEU A 140 1.32 3.58 1.49
N TYR A 141 1.80 4.49 0.64
CA TYR A 141 3.05 4.29 -0.08
C TYR A 141 4.27 4.24 0.87
N ILE A 142 4.31 5.08 1.91
CA ILE A 142 5.34 5.00 2.95
C ILE A 142 5.27 3.64 3.64
N ALA A 143 4.08 3.10 3.94
CA ALA A 143 3.90 1.77 4.52
C ALA A 143 4.35 0.66 3.56
N HIS A 144 4.14 0.81 2.25
CA HIS A 144 4.68 -0.10 1.25
C HIS A 144 6.22 -0.13 1.29
N PHE A 145 6.85 1.04 1.42
CA PHE A 145 8.30 1.18 1.42
C PHE A 145 8.98 0.80 2.75
N LEU A 146 8.40 1.22 3.88
CA LEU A 146 8.98 1.09 5.22
C LEU A 146 8.37 -0.04 6.07
N GLY A 147 7.31 -0.69 5.59
CA GLY A 147 6.39 -1.45 6.43
C GLY A 147 5.50 -0.53 7.28
N ALA A 148 4.37 -1.05 7.75
CA ALA A 148 3.41 -0.26 8.54
C ALA A 148 4.01 0.31 9.83
N GLY A 149 4.90 -0.44 10.49
CA GLY A 149 5.59 0.05 11.70
C GLY A 149 6.58 1.17 11.42
N GLY A 150 7.38 1.04 10.35
CA GLY A 150 8.30 2.09 9.92
C GLY A 150 7.58 3.35 9.44
N ALA A 151 6.45 3.19 8.74
CA ALA A 151 5.61 4.29 8.30
C ALA A 151 5.01 5.06 9.46
N SER A 152 4.35 4.37 10.40
CA SER A 152 3.82 4.99 11.61
C SER A 152 4.90 5.75 12.37
N LYS A 153 6.09 5.16 12.53
CA LYS A 153 7.23 5.84 13.17
C LYS A 153 7.67 7.09 12.42
N LEU A 154 7.68 7.07 11.08
CA LEU A 154 8.08 8.22 10.27
C LEU A 154 7.04 9.34 10.36
N ILE A 155 5.76 8.98 10.28
CA ILE A 155 4.62 9.91 10.35
C ILE A 155 4.63 10.61 11.70
N SER A 156 4.69 9.86 12.82
CA SER A 156 4.80 10.45 14.15
C SER A 156 6.07 11.31 14.30
N ALA A 157 7.21 10.87 13.77
CA ALA A 157 8.43 11.67 13.82
C ALA A 157 8.32 12.97 13.02
N ALA A 158 7.64 12.97 11.88
CA ALA A 158 7.39 14.16 11.07
C ALA A 158 6.42 15.13 11.74
N GLU A 159 5.39 14.61 12.44
CA GLU A 159 4.40 15.42 13.17
C GLU A 159 4.99 16.00 14.48
N GLU A 160 5.68 15.18 15.27
CA GLU A 160 6.14 15.56 16.62
C GLU A 160 7.54 16.16 16.64
N THR A 161 8.44 15.67 15.78
CA THR A 161 9.86 16.05 15.76
C THR A 161 10.36 16.31 14.33
N PRO A 162 9.75 17.24 13.57
CA PRO A 162 9.95 17.38 12.11
C PRO A 162 11.41 17.60 11.70
N ASN A 163 12.22 18.21 12.57
CA ASN A 163 13.64 18.51 12.31
C ASN A 163 14.61 17.40 12.77
N ALA A 164 14.10 16.31 13.35
CA ALA A 164 14.94 15.18 13.75
C ALA A 164 15.54 14.50 12.52
N ARG A 165 16.80 14.06 12.63
CA ARG A 165 17.51 13.37 11.56
C ARG A 165 16.90 12.00 11.27
N ALA A 166 16.34 11.82 10.08
CA ALA A 166 15.67 10.58 9.69
C ALA A 166 16.63 9.38 9.66
N ASP A 167 17.90 9.60 9.35
CA ASP A 167 18.90 8.55 9.31
C ASP A 167 19.28 7.99 10.70
N LEU A 168 19.11 8.77 11.77
CA LEU A 168 19.25 8.28 13.13
C LEU A 168 18.02 7.48 13.58
N ILE A 169 16.84 7.84 13.06
CA ILE A 169 15.58 7.15 13.38
C ILE A 169 15.49 5.81 12.63
N PHE A 170 16.02 5.77 11.39
CA PHE A 170 15.96 4.62 10.47
C PHE A 170 17.35 4.27 9.90
N PRO A 171 18.33 3.86 10.73
CA PRO A 171 19.72 3.68 10.28
C PRO A 171 19.87 2.65 9.16
N ALA A 172 19.15 1.53 9.25
CA ALA A 172 19.22 0.48 8.25
C ALA A 172 18.56 0.89 6.92
N ALA A 173 17.42 1.59 6.97
CA ALA A 173 16.76 2.11 5.76
C ALA A 173 17.59 3.24 5.12
N ALA A 174 18.26 4.07 5.92
CA ALA A 174 19.13 5.13 5.45
C ALA A 174 20.41 4.62 4.78
N ALA A 175 21.00 3.55 5.31
CA ALA A 175 22.15 2.89 4.70
C ALA A 175 21.79 2.30 3.32
N ALA A 176 20.61 1.67 3.22
CA ALA A 176 20.18 1.03 1.99
C ALA A 176 19.58 2.02 0.96
N ASN A 177 19.00 3.14 1.40
CA ASN A 177 18.35 4.14 0.53
C ASN A 177 18.95 5.53 0.70
N ARG A 178 20.26 5.64 0.46
CA ARG A 178 21.01 6.89 0.60
C ARG A 178 20.34 8.09 -0.10
N SER A 179 19.77 7.87 -1.29
CA SER A 179 19.11 8.95 -2.05
C SER A 179 17.81 9.46 -1.43
N ILE A 180 17.17 8.70 -0.55
CA ILE A 180 15.96 9.07 0.19
C ILE A 180 16.30 9.76 1.51
N PHE A 181 17.34 9.30 2.21
CA PHE A 181 17.71 9.81 3.52
C PHE A 181 18.75 10.94 3.48
N TYR A 182 19.39 11.19 2.33
CA TYR A 182 20.45 12.20 2.22
C TYR A 182 20.32 13.08 0.97
N GLY A 183 20.70 14.36 1.13
CA GLY A 183 20.85 15.33 0.06
C GLY A 183 22.00 15.01 -0.90
N LYS A 184 22.09 15.76 -2.01
CA LYS A 184 23.17 15.59 -3.01
C LYS A 184 24.55 15.87 -2.43
N ASN A 185 24.63 16.76 -1.45
CA ASN A 185 25.82 17.11 -0.67
C ASN A 185 26.11 16.11 0.48
N GLY A 186 25.28 15.07 0.65
CA GLY A 186 25.45 14.06 1.68
C GLY A 186 24.86 14.44 3.05
N GLU A 187 24.24 15.61 3.18
CA GLU A 187 23.55 16.03 4.41
C GLU A 187 22.35 15.12 4.70
N ALA A 188 22.15 14.78 5.97
CA ALA A 188 21.03 13.95 6.40
C ALA A 188 19.73 14.75 6.32
N ARG A 189 18.71 14.15 5.72
CA ARG A 189 17.36 14.72 5.69
C ARG A 189 16.67 14.59 7.04
N THR A 190 15.78 15.53 7.31
CA THR A 190 14.91 15.45 8.49
C THR A 190 13.76 14.44 8.28
N ALA A 191 13.07 14.07 9.37
CA ALA A 191 11.89 13.21 9.32
C ALA A 191 10.84 13.77 8.35
N ASP A 192 10.54 15.06 8.47
CA ASP A 192 9.57 15.76 7.62
C ASP A 192 10.03 15.85 6.16
N GLU A 193 11.31 16.09 5.89
CA GLU A 193 11.84 16.07 4.52
C GLU A 193 11.74 14.68 3.87
N VAL A 194 11.99 13.60 4.63
CA VAL A 194 11.82 12.23 4.13
C VAL A 194 10.35 11.92 3.88
N TYR A 195 9.46 12.28 4.81
CA TYR A 195 8.02 12.14 4.68
C TYR A 195 7.51 12.82 3.41
N ARG A 196 7.78 14.13 3.25
CA ARG A 196 7.35 14.91 2.07
C ARG A 196 7.92 14.37 0.77
N ASN A 197 9.17 13.88 0.76
CA ASN A 197 9.77 13.29 -0.44
C ASN A 197 9.03 12.03 -0.90
N LEU A 198 8.59 11.20 0.05
CA LEU A 198 7.88 9.97 -0.24
C LEU A 198 6.45 10.24 -0.70
N VAL A 199 5.73 11.14 -0.03
CA VAL A 199 4.35 11.55 -0.39
C VAL A 199 4.30 12.25 -1.75
N ALA A 200 5.12 13.28 -1.96
CA ALA A 200 5.07 14.10 -3.19
C ALA A 200 5.34 13.29 -4.47
N LYS A 201 6.12 12.21 -4.37
CA LYS A 201 6.37 11.31 -5.50
C LYS A 201 5.17 10.44 -5.85
N HIS A 202 4.28 10.18 -4.91
CA HIS A 202 3.07 9.42 -5.14
C HIS A 202 1.96 10.32 -5.69
N GLU A 203 1.71 11.47 -5.04
CA GLU A 203 0.66 12.41 -5.44
C GLU A 203 0.92 13.11 -6.79
N GLY A 204 2.18 13.47 -7.09
CA GLY A 204 2.55 14.18 -8.32
C GLY A 204 2.54 13.33 -9.60
N THR A 205 1.88 12.18 -9.58
CA THR A 205 1.85 11.19 -10.65
C THR A 205 0.52 11.27 -11.39
N ASP A 206 0.55 11.70 -12.66
CA ASP A 206 -0.65 11.84 -13.51
C ASP A 206 -1.24 10.47 -13.86
N ALA A 207 -2.28 10.07 -13.13
CA ALA A 207 -2.96 8.80 -13.31
C ALA A 207 -3.58 8.63 -14.70
N THR A 208 -4.06 9.72 -15.32
CA THR A 208 -4.72 9.67 -16.65
C THR A 208 -3.75 9.19 -17.72
N ARG A 209 -2.57 9.82 -17.77
CA ARG A 209 -1.52 9.45 -18.73
C ARG A 209 -1.03 8.02 -18.51
N ILE A 210 -0.95 7.59 -17.25
CA ILE A 210 -0.50 6.24 -16.90
C ILE A 210 -1.57 5.21 -17.25
N ALA A 211 -2.85 5.55 -17.11
CA ALA A 211 -3.95 4.67 -17.48
C ALA A 211 -3.93 4.39 -18.98
N GLU A 212 -3.68 5.41 -19.82
CA GLU A 212 -3.48 5.23 -21.26
C GLU A 212 -2.32 4.29 -21.58
N LEU A 213 -1.18 4.42 -20.88
CA LEU A 213 -0.05 3.50 -21.03
C LEU A 213 -0.44 2.07 -20.62
N ALA A 214 -1.12 1.89 -19.49
CA ALA A 214 -1.53 0.60 -18.97
C ALA A 214 -2.59 -0.10 -19.83
N GLN A 215 -3.46 0.67 -20.51
CA GLN A 215 -4.42 0.17 -21.49
C GLN A 215 -3.73 -0.30 -22.77
N ASN A 216 -2.67 0.39 -23.20
CA ASN A 216 -1.93 0.03 -24.41
C ASN A 216 -0.94 -1.12 -24.18
N THR A 217 -0.53 -1.37 -22.93
CA THR A 217 0.30 -2.53 -22.57
C THR A 217 -0.53 -3.80 -22.54
N ARG A 218 -0.56 -4.48 -23.69
CA ARG A 218 -1.26 -5.75 -23.87
C ARG A 218 -0.52 -6.88 -23.16
N LEU A 219 -1.30 -7.75 -22.54
CA LEU A 219 -0.81 -8.93 -21.86
C LEU A 219 -0.59 -10.07 -22.86
N SER A 220 0.59 -10.70 -22.82
CA SER A 220 0.91 -11.79 -23.77
C SER A 220 0.09 -13.06 -23.45
N SER A 221 -0.65 -13.56 -24.44
CA SER A 221 -1.65 -14.64 -24.30
C SER A 221 -1.12 -15.91 -23.63
N ASN A 222 0.14 -16.29 -23.85
CA ASN A 222 0.67 -17.59 -23.42
C ASN A 222 0.88 -17.74 -21.91
N ARG A 223 0.94 -16.64 -21.13
CA ARG A 223 1.10 -16.71 -19.66
C ARG A 223 -0.23 -16.65 -18.91
N HIS A 224 -1.23 -15.99 -19.50
CA HIS A 224 -2.52 -15.71 -18.87
C HIS A 224 -3.46 -16.92 -18.91
N GLU A 225 -3.34 -17.79 -19.93
CA GLU A 225 -4.22 -18.95 -20.08
C GLU A 225 -4.13 -19.95 -18.91
N ASN A 226 -2.97 -20.09 -18.25
CA ASN A 226 -2.80 -21.06 -17.16
C ASN A 226 -3.48 -20.65 -15.85
N VAL A 227 -3.75 -19.35 -15.65
CA VAL A 227 -4.41 -18.83 -14.46
C VAL A 227 -5.90 -18.58 -14.74
N THR A 228 -6.26 -18.08 -15.93
CA THR A 228 -7.66 -17.83 -16.31
C THR A 228 -8.46 -19.10 -16.62
N LYS A 229 -7.80 -20.23 -16.92
CA LYS A 229 -8.45 -21.55 -17.02
C LYS A 229 -8.65 -22.26 -15.68
N ARG A 230 -8.20 -21.68 -14.56
CA ARG A 230 -8.47 -22.23 -13.23
C ARG A 230 -9.86 -21.77 -12.75
N PRO A 231 -10.77 -22.70 -12.39
CA PRO A 231 -12.06 -22.32 -11.81
C PRO A 231 -11.83 -21.51 -10.52
N GLY A 232 -12.42 -20.32 -10.40
CA GLY A 232 -12.34 -19.46 -9.21
C GLY A 232 -11.60 -18.13 -9.36
N VAL A 233 -10.70 -17.96 -10.34
CA VAL A 233 -9.96 -16.69 -10.50
C VAL A 233 -10.77 -15.61 -11.23
N LEU A 234 -11.59 -16.01 -12.22
CA LEU A 234 -12.45 -15.11 -13.01
C LEU A 234 -13.96 -15.20 -12.70
N THR A 235 -14.41 -16.22 -11.96
CA THR A 235 -15.84 -16.56 -11.88
C THR A 235 -16.67 -15.77 -10.85
N ASP A 236 -16.05 -14.93 -10.01
CA ASP A 236 -16.79 -14.06 -9.07
C ASP A 236 -16.41 -12.59 -9.27
N LEU A 237 -17.00 -11.98 -10.31
CA LEU A 237 -17.03 -10.53 -10.49
C LEU A 237 -18.23 -9.88 -9.76
N ALA A 238 -19.02 -10.65 -9.02
CA ALA A 238 -20.34 -10.24 -8.51
C ALA A 238 -20.53 -10.37 -6.98
N GLY A 239 -19.46 -10.60 -6.21
CA GLY A 239 -19.55 -10.84 -4.76
C GLY A 239 -18.55 -10.02 -3.95
N GLY A 240 -18.64 -8.69 -4.02
CA GLY A 240 -17.92 -7.82 -3.09
C GLY A 240 -18.62 -7.79 -1.75
N ASP A 241 -18.13 -8.56 -0.78
CA ASP A 241 -18.48 -8.39 0.62
C ASP A 241 -18.01 -7.01 1.10
N ASN A 242 -18.69 -6.44 2.11
CA ASN A 242 -18.65 -5.04 2.55
C ASN A 242 -17.27 -4.58 3.11
N ARG A 243 -16.21 -4.62 2.30
CA ARG A 243 -14.85 -4.15 2.63
C ARG A 243 -14.79 -2.64 2.45
N ARG A 244 -14.21 -1.94 3.44
CA ARG A 244 -14.07 -0.47 3.42
C ARG A 244 -13.34 -0.05 2.16
N SER A 245 -13.90 0.94 1.45
CA SER A 245 -13.22 1.57 0.32
C SER A 245 -12.18 2.54 0.87
N TYR A 246 -10.90 2.22 0.69
CA TYR A 246 -9.82 3.11 1.10
C TYR A 246 -9.45 4.04 -0.08
N ALA A 247 -9.26 5.33 0.22
CA ALA A 247 -8.88 6.45 -0.67
C ALA A 247 -9.98 7.20 -1.48
N THR A 248 -11.27 7.15 -1.10
CA THR A 248 -12.26 8.09 -1.69
C THR A 248 -12.29 9.45 -1.00
N ARG A 249 -11.28 10.31 -1.23
CA ARG A 249 -11.41 11.78 -1.07
C ARG A 249 -10.34 12.51 -1.87
N GLY A 250 -10.74 13.16 -2.98
CA GLY A 250 -9.84 14.01 -3.76
C GLY A 250 -10.35 14.60 -5.08
N ALA A 251 -11.46 14.13 -5.67
CA ALA A 251 -11.91 14.64 -6.98
C ALA A 251 -13.33 15.26 -6.92
N SER A 252 -13.42 16.47 -6.39
CA SER A 252 -14.52 17.38 -6.76
C SER A 252 -14.14 18.05 -8.08
N LEU A 253 -14.80 17.67 -9.18
CA LEU A 253 -14.67 18.33 -10.48
C LEU A 253 -15.34 19.72 -10.43
N PRO A 254 -14.68 20.79 -10.92
CA PRO A 254 -15.38 21.89 -11.54
C PRO A 254 -15.13 21.89 -13.06
N SER A 255 -16.24 21.77 -13.78
CA SER A 255 -16.62 22.49 -15.01
C SER A 255 -15.53 23.26 -15.78
N THR A 256 -15.46 22.90 -17.06
CA THR A 256 -14.74 23.44 -18.21
C THR A 256 -14.68 24.96 -18.35
N GLY A 257 -13.51 25.49 -18.73
CA GLY A 257 -13.29 26.80 -19.34
C GLY A 257 -11.82 26.99 -19.77
N PRO A 258 -11.51 27.61 -20.93
CA PRO A 258 -10.16 27.59 -21.50
C PRO A 258 -9.31 28.77 -21.00
N SER A 259 -8.02 28.57 -20.74
CA SER A 259 -7.04 29.66 -20.68
C SER A 259 -5.62 29.20 -20.98
N THR A 260 -4.93 30.16 -21.58
CA THR A 260 -3.66 30.17 -22.31
C THR A 260 -2.41 29.87 -21.51
N ALA A 261 -1.37 29.47 -22.26
CA ALA A 261 -0.03 29.10 -21.85
C ALA A 261 0.70 30.06 -20.89
N THR A 262 1.56 29.53 -20.03
CA THR A 262 2.83 30.16 -19.63
C THR A 262 3.85 29.08 -19.24
N GLU A 263 5.10 29.34 -19.62
CA GLU A 263 6.31 28.52 -19.45
C GLU A 263 6.57 28.12 -17.99
N THR A 264 7.04 26.88 -17.77
CA THR A 264 7.84 26.56 -16.59
C THR A 264 8.98 25.62 -16.93
N THR A 265 10.10 26.00 -16.35
CA THR A 265 11.47 25.53 -16.51
C THR A 265 11.62 24.02 -16.35
N SER A 266 12.22 23.40 -17.35
CA SER A 266 12.63 21.99 -17.38
C SER A 266 13.71 21.73 -16.32
N TYR A 267 13.32 21.12 -15.19
CA TYR A 267 14.26 20.41 -14.33
C TYR A 267 14.44 19.00 -14.90
N GLY A 268 15.61 18.76 -15.50
CA GLY A 268 16.02 17.47 -16.04
C GLY A 268 15.81 16.34 -15.02
N ARG A 269 14.80 15.50 -15.28
CA ARG A 269 14.40 14.38 -14.44
C ARG A 269 14.98 13.10 -15.04
N SER A 270 16.18 12.72 -14.62
CA SER A 270 16.60 11.32 -14.78
C SER A 270 15.74 10.46 -13.85
N PRO A 271 15.15 9.34 -14.32
CA PRO A 271 14.41 8.44 -13.44
C PRO A 271 15.36 7.86 -12.40
N LEU A 272 15.16 8.24 -11.14
CA LEU A 272 15.88 7.64 -10.01
C LEU A 272 15.46 6.18 -9.91
N LYS A 273 16.37 5.27 -10.22
CA LYS A 273 16.21 3.84 -9.91
C LYS A 273 16.13 3.69 -8.39
N LEU A 274 14.93 3.51 -7.89
CA LEU A 274 14.71 3.04 -6.52
C LEU A 274 15.28 1.63 -6.46
N THR A 275 16.29 1.42 -5.63
CA THR A 275 16.86 0.09 -5.40
C THR A 275 15.88 -0.69 -4.54
N PRO A 276 15.32 -1.83 -4.99
CA PRO A 276 14.35 -2.62 -4.21
C PRO A 276 14.94 -3.33 -2.97
N GLY A 277 16.04 -2.84 -2.41
CA GLY A 277 16.87 -3.49 -1.40
C GLY A 277 16.39 -3.43 0.05
N VAL A 278 15.14 -3.05 0.36
CA VAL A 278 14.73 -2.80 1.76
C VAL A 278 13.53 -3.56 2.29
N VAL A 279 12.84 -4.34 1.46
CA VAL A 279 11.80 -5.21 2.03
C VAL A 279 12.41 -6.31 2.94
N GLU A 280 13.69 -6.68 2.80
CA GLU A 280 14.31 -7.69 3.68
C GLU A 280 14.82 -7.14 5.03
N ILE A 281 15.05 -5.82 5.14
CA ILE A 281 15.49 -5.16 6.38
C ILE A 281 14.29 -4.64 7.20
N LEU A 282 13.15 -4.35 6.57
CA LEU A 282 11.96 -3.86 7.27
C LEU A 282 10.85 -4.90 7.43
N ALA A 283 10.83 -5.99 6.66
CA ALA A 283 9.98 -7.16 6.93
C ALA A 283 10.56 -8.11 8.00
N SER A 284 11.76 -7.85 8.49
CA SER A 284 12.34 -8.53 9.67
C SER A 284 12.07 -7.78 10.99
N LEU A 285 11.39 -6.64 10.94
CA LEU A 285 10.84 -5.98 12.13
C LEU A 285 9.38 -6.42 12.30
N ASP A 286 9.22 -7.38 13.21
CA ASP A 286 7.99 -7.98 13.71
C ASP A 286 7.05 -8.61 12.65
N PRO A 287 6.91 -9.95 12.60
CA PRO A 287 5.65 -10.51 12.11
C PRO A 287 4.51 -9.83 12.88
N ILE A 288 3.46 -9.40 12.19
CA ILE A 288 2.21 -8.97 12.82
C ILE A 288 1.87 -10.03 13.88
N PRO A 289 1.93 -9.72 15.19
CA PRO A 289 1.61 -10.71 16.19
C PRO A 289 0.12 -11.01 16.04
N GLU A 290 -0.21 -12.23 15.63
CA GLU A 290 -1.57 -12.76 15.80
C GLU A 290 -1.80 -12.96 17.30
N GLY A 291 -2.31 -11.91 17.95
CA GLY A 291 -2.85 -11.97 19.30
C GLY A 291 -4.36 -12.04 19.23
N SER A 292 -4.91 -13.25 19.14
CA SER A 292 -6.33 -13.51 19.27
C SER A 292 -6.81 -13.26 20.71
N GLU A 293 -7.92 -12.52 20.81
CA GLU A 293 -8.81 -12.32 21.98
C GLU A 293 -8.30 -11.58 23.23
N SER A 294 -7.05 -11.70 23.68
CA SER A 294 -6.63 -11.04 24.94
C SER A 294 -6.54 -9.51 24.86
N LEU A 295 -6.16 -8.98 23.69
CA LEU A 295 -6.07 -7.53 23.44
C LEU A 295 -7.44 -6.84 23.30
N ARG A 296 -8.55 -7.57 23.11
CA ARG A 296 -9.88 -6.96 23.06
C ARG A 296 -10.36 -6.53 24.45
N THR A 297 -10.01 -7.29 25.49
CA THR A 297 -10.41 -7.01 26.87
C THR A 297 -9.62 -5.82 27.42
N GLU A 298 -8.28 -5.84 27.30
CA GLU A 298 -7.45 -4.70 27.74
C GLU A 298 -7.76 -3.40 26.97
N ARG A 299 -8.18 -3.50 25.71
CA ARG A 299 -8.52 -2.33 24.87
C ARG A 299 -9.90 -1.75 25.18
N ASN A 300 -10.81 -2.53 25.76
CA ASN A 300 -12.06 -1.98 26.29
C ASN A 300 -11.79 -1.23 27.60
N ASP A 301 -10.98 -1.79 28.49
CA ASP A 301 -10.65 -1.18 29.78
C ASP A 301 -9.89 0.16 29.62
N VAL A 302 -8.96 0.24 28.67
CA VAL A 302 -8.22 1.49 28.37
C VAL A 302 -9.11 2.55 27.73
N ARG A 303 -10.09 2.15 26.92
CA ARG A 303 -11.02 3.07 26.26
C ARG A 303 -12.05 3.64 27.24
N GLU A 304 -12.56 2.82 28.15
CA GLU A 304 -13.46 3.23 29.23
C GLU A 304 -12.75 4.19 30.20
N ALA A 305 -11.51 3.87 30.60
CA ALA A 305 -10.69 4.76 31.43
C ALA A 305 -10.29 6.09 30.74
N ALA A 306 -10.33 6.17 29.41
CA ALA A 306 -10.07 7.39 28.66
C ALA A 306 -11.32 8.27 28.52
N GLU A 307 -12.51 7.67 28.44
CA GLU A 307 -13.80 8.37 28.48
C GLU A 307 -14.07 8.97 29.86
N GLU A 308 -13.84 8.22 30.94
CA GLU A 308 -13.97 8.74 32.31
C GLU A 308 -13.04 9.94 32.59
N ARG A 309 -11.82 9.90 32.07
CA ARG A 309 -10.86 11.02 32.21
C ARG A 309 -11.28 12.25 31.42
N ARG A 310 -11.95 12.08 30.27
CA ARG A 310 -12.49 13.20 29.47
C ARG A 310 -13.72 13.81 30.13
N GLU A 311 -14.56 13.00 30.76
CA GLU A 311 -15.74 13.46 31.49
C GLU A 311 -15.36 14.22 32.77
N ALA A 312 -14.41 13.69 33.55
CA ALA A 312 -13.85 14.38 34.72
C ALA A 312 -13.16 15.72 34.36
N HIS A 313 -12.55 15.82 33.18
CA HIS A 313 -11.98 17.07 32.68
C HIS A 313 -13.06 18.08 32.24
N ARG A 314 -14.21 17.60 31.74
CA ARG A 314 -15.37 18.43 31.40
C ARG A 314 -16.04 19.01 32.64
N GLU A 315 -16.20 18.19 33.68
CA GLU A 315 -16.75 18.64 34.97
C GLU A 315 -15.82 19.63 35.67
N ARG A 316 -14.49 19.42 35.61
CA ARG A 316 -13.50 20.39 36.11
C ARG A 316 -13.48 21.71 35.35
N ALA A 317 -13.83 21.71 34.07
CA ALA A 317 -13.92 22.93 33.26
C ALA A 317 -15.27 23.68 33.46
N GLY A 318 -16.21 23.13 34.23
CA GLY A 318 -17.58 23.62 34.37
C GLY A 318 -17.96 24.22 35.74
N LEU A 319 -17.01 24.73 36.52
CA LEU A 319 -17.26 25.36 37.83
C LEU A 319 -16.29 26.56 37.97
N LEU A 320 -16.67 27.84 38.18
CA LEU A 320 -17.78 28.54 38.87
C LEU A 320 -17.77 30.05 38.45
N PRO A 321 -18.38 31.02 39.18
CA PRO A 321 -19.78 31.48 39.17
C PRO A 321 -19.88 33.00 38.82
N HIS A 322 -21.09 33.60 38.88
CA HIS A 322 -21.46 35.00 39.22
C HIS A 322 -22.71 35.38 38.41
N SER A 323 -23.70 36.14 38.87
CA SER A 323 -24.17 36.69 40.15
C SER A 323 -25.47 37.43 39.79
N GLY A 324 -26.35 37.68 40.76
CA GLY A 324 -27.75 38.04 40.53
C GLY A 324 -28.05 39.32 39.74
N PHE A 325 -29.31 39.39 39.29
CA PHE A 325 -30.04 40.65 39.16
C PHE A 325 -31.49 40.42 39.57
N SER A 326 -31.89 41.09 40.65
CA SER A 326 -33.27 41.42 40.97
C SER A 326 -33.48 42.88 40.59
N TYR A 327 -34.63 43.23 39.99
CA TYR A 327 -35.35 44.46 40.31
C TYR A 327 -36.79 44.43 39.77
N SER A 328 -37.69 44.79 40.68
CA SER A 328 -39.11 45.21 40.56
C SER A 328 -40.16 44.16 40.27
#